data_AF-S5XVN5-F1
#
_entry.id   AF-S5XVN5-F1
#
_cell.length_a   1.000
_cell.length_b   1.000
_cell.length_c   1.000
_cell.angle_alpha   90.00
_cell.angle_beta   90.00
_cell.angle_gamma   90.00
#
_symmetry.space_group_name_H-M   'P 1'
#
loop_
_entity.id
_entity.type
_entity.pdbx_description
1 polymer ?
#
loop_
_entity_poly.entity_id
_entity_poly.type
_entity_poly.pdbx_seq_one_letter_code
_entity_poly.pdbx_strand_id
1 'polypeptide(L)'
;MRLDQRALARLERLARLRSDIEMRRFSAFRTSVEAARGRISAREEELGALFRSDAPFSLAEARLTNAMTIDHLREIRREEEELRRILPRYETARQAALRAFGRAEVMGKIRQDLVTDERARKNDTDSSL
;
A
#
# COMPACT_ATOMS: atom_id res chain seq x y z
N MET A 1 8.09 -33.16 21.36
CA MET A 1 7.20 -32.00 21.12
C MET A 1 7.75 -30.63 21.55
N ARG A 2 8.53 -30.45 22.64
CA ARG A 2 9.06 -29.11 23.01
C ARG A 2 9.97 -28.43 21.96
N LEU A 3 10.68 -29.22 21.14
CA LEU A 3 11.53 -28.70 20.06
C LEU A 3 10.70 -28.10 18.91
N ASP A 4 9.53 -28.69 18.62
CA ASP A 4 8.61 -28.21 17.56
C ASP A 4 7.99 -26.85 17.92
N GLN A 5 7.59 -26.65 19.18
CA GLN A 5 7.04 -25.37 19.63
C GLN A 5 8.05 -24.22 19.55
N ARG A 6 9.31 -24.45 19.95
CA ARG A 6 10.36 -23.42 19.85
C ARG A 6 10.68 -23.07 18.40
N ALA A 7 10.71 -24.08 17.53
CA ALA A 7 10.88 -23.88 16.10
C ALA A 7 9.72 -23.07 15.50
N LEU A 8 8.48 -23.43 15.83
CA LEU A 8 7.29 -22.73 15.36
C LEU A 8 7.22 -21.28 15.85
N ALA A 9 7.55 -21.04 17.12
CA ALA A 9 7.62 -19.68 17.65
C ALA A 9 8.69 -18.83 16.94
N ARG A 10 9.80 -19.45 16.48
CA ARG A 10 10.81 -18.76 15.67
C ARG A 10 10.31 -18.46 14.26
N LEU A 11 9.59 -19.40 13.65
CA LEU A 11 8.99 -19.23 12.32
C LEU A 11 7.92 -18.13 12.31
N GLU A 12 7.07 -18.08 13.33
CA GLU A 12 6.08 -17.01 13.50
C GLU A 12 6.76 -15.64 13.66
N ARG A 13 7.79 -15.52 14.50
CA ARG A 13 8.56 -14.27 14.64
C ARG A 13 9.18 -13.84 13.30
N LEU A 14 9.74 -14.78 12.54
CA LEU A 14 10.29 -14.51 11.22
C LEU A 14 9.21 -14.08 10.22
N ALA A 15 8.05 -14.73 10.24
CA ALA A 15 6.92 -14.39 9.38
C ALA A 15 6.39 -12.97 9.68
N ARG A 16 6.26 -12.60 10.96
CA ARG A 16 5.90 -11.25 11.38
C ARG A 16 6.93 -10.21 10.92
N LEU A 17 8.21 -10.46 11.17
CA LEU A 17 9.27 -9.55 10.72
C LEU A 17 9.24 -9.36 9.19
N ARG A 18 9.00 -10.44 8.43
CA ARG A 18 8.88 -10.33 6.97
C ARG A 18 7.65 -9.54 6.56
N SER A 19 6.52 -9.74 7.23
CA SER A 19 5.29 -8.96 7.02
C SER A 19 5.56 -7.47 7.23
N ASP A 20 6.21 -7.09 8.34
CA ASP A 20 6.51 -5.70 8.66
C ASP A 20 7.40 -5.03 7.59
N ILE A 21 8.42 -5.75 7.11
CA ILE A 21 9.31 -5.27 6.06
C ILE A 21 8.54 -5.02 4.76
N GLU A 22 7.74 -5.98 4.31
CA GLU A 22 6.95 -5.82 3.08
C GLU A 22 5.88 -4.74 3.22
N MET A 23 5.28 -4.60 4.40
CA MET A 23 4.28 -3.55 4.67
C MET A 23 4.91 -2.15 4.63
N ARG A 24 6.12 -1.98 5.17
CA ARG A 24 6.87 -0.71 5.05
C ARG A 24 7.21 -0.40 3.61
N ARG A 25 7.67 -1.40 2.86
CA ARG A 25 7.97 -1.25 1.42
C ARG A 25 6.73 -0.85 0.63
N PHE A 26 5.61 -1.53 0.85
CA PHE A 26 4.33 -1.20 0.23
C PHE A 26 3.87 0.22 0.60
N SER A 27 3.99 0.60 1.87
CA SER A 27 3.61 1.93 2.34
C SER A 27 4.39 3.05 1.64
N ALA A 28 5.69 2.86 1.40
CA ALA A 28 6.50 3.83 0.65
C ALA A 28 5.97 4.02 -0.79
N PHE A 29 5.67 2.92 -1.50
CA PHE A 29 5.06 3.02 -2.83
C PHE A 29 3.67 3.66 -2.81
N ARG A 30 2.85 3.33 -1.80
CA ARG A 30 1.52 3.93 -1.63
C ARG A 30 1.63 5.45 -1.49
N THR A 31 2.55 5.94 -0.65
CA THR A 31 2.79 7.38 -0.49
C THR A 31 3.18 8.03 -1.81
N SER A 32 4.08 7.43 -2.60
CA SER A 32 4.45 7.96 -3.91
C SER A 32 3.27 8.02 -4.89
N VAL A 33 2.43 6.97 -4.94
CA VAL A 33 1.25 6.89 -5.80
C VAL A 33 0.21 7.94 -5.42
N GLU A 34 -0.11 8.06 -4.13
CA GLU A 34 -1.08 9.05 -3.65
C GLU A 34 -0.59 10.47 -3.87
N ALA A 35 0.71 10.73 -3.67
CA ALA A 35 1.29 12.04 -3.97
C ALA A 35 1.20 12.39 -5.47
N ALA A 36 1.49 11.45 -6.37
CA ALA A 36 1.37 11.67 -7.81
C ALA A 36 -0.08 11.94 -8.23
N ARG A 37 -1.04 11.16 -7.72
CA ARG A 37 -2.47 11.39 -7.95
C ARG A 37 -2.92 12.76 -7.45
N GLY A 38 -2.50 13.15 -6.25
CA GLY A 38 -2.80 14.47 -5.69
C GLY A 38 -2.28 15.61 -6.56
N ARG A 39 -1.05 15.48 -7.11
CA ARG A 39 -0.50 16.47 -8.05
C ARG A 39 -1.30 16.54 -9.36
N ILE A 40 -1.72 15.41 -9.91
CA ILE A 40 -2.57 15.38 -11.12
C ILE A 40 -3.90 16.09 -10.85
N SER A 41 -4.61 15.70 -9.78
CA SER A 41 -5.91 16.28 -9.45
C SER A 41 -5.85 17.78 -9.18
N ALA A 42 -4.81 18.26 -8.48
CA ALA A 42 -4.63 19.70 -8.26
C ALA A 42 -4.48 20.47 -9.58
N ARG A 43 -3.72 19.93 -10.54
CA ARG A 43 -3.51 20.55 -11.86
C ARG A 43 -4.75 20.49 -12.74
N GLU A 44 -5.53 19.43 -12.66
CA GLU A 44 -6.83 19.33 -13.32
C GLU A 44 -7.82 20.38 -12.77
N GLU A 45 -7.79 20.63 -11.47
CA GLU A 45 -8.59 21.67 -10.82
C GLU A 45 -8.16 23.08 -11.24
N GLU A 46 -6.85 23.36 -11.25
CA GLU A 46 -6.27 24.60 -11.78
C GLU A 46 -6.70 24.85 -13.24
N LEU A 47 -6.59 23.82 -14.09
CA LEU A 47 -7.02 23.88 -15.48
C LEU A 47 -8.53 24.18 -15.58
N GLY A 48 -9.34 23.50 -14.77
CA GLY A 48 -10.78 23.74 -14.70
C GLY A 48 -11.13 25.15 -14.20
N ALA A 49 -10.31 25.75 -13.35
CA ALA A 49 -10.49 27.15 -12.92
C ALA A 49 -10.21 28.14 -14.06
N LEU A 50 -9.18 27.90 -14.88
CA LEU A 50 -8.85 28.75 -16.04
C LEU A 50 -10.03 28.85 -17.03
N PHE A 51 -10.73 27.74 -17.27
CA PHE A 51 -11.89 27.71 -18.18
C PHE A 51 -13.20 28.22 -17.58
N ARG A 52 -13.28 28.39 -16.25
CA ARG A 52 -14.43 28.98 -15.56
C ARG A 52 -14.31 30.50 -15.40
N SER A 53 -13.28 31.12 -15.96
CA SER A 53 -13.09 32.57 -15.91
C SER A 53 -14.22 33.30 -16.63
N ASP A 54 -14.90 34.21 -15.92
CA ASP A 54 -15.92 35.12 -16.45
C ASP A 54 -15.30 36.40 -17.07
N ALA A 55 -13.99 36.41 -17.32
CA ALA A 55 -13.33 37.55 -17.93
C ALA A 55 -13.91 37.83 -19.33
N PRO A 56 -14.13 39.12 -19.71
CA PRO A 56 -14.55 39.47 -21.06
C PRO A 56 -13.58 38.90 -22.09
N PHE A 57 -14.12 38.27 -23.14
CA PHE A 57 -13.30 37.68 -24.18
C PHE A 57 -12.39 38.72 -24.84
N SER A 58 -11.10 38.40 -24.93
CA SER A 58 -10.14 39.10 -25.77
C SER A 58 -9.17 38.11 -26.41
N LEU A 59 -8.63 38.46 -27.57
CA LEU A 59 -7.63 37.61 -28.26
C LEU A 59 -6.35 37.45 -27.42
N ALA A 60 -5.97 38.49 -26.68
CA ALA A 60 -4.81 38.44 -25.77
C ALA A 60 -5.06 37.42 -24.64
N GLU A 61 -6.24 37.48 -24.02
CA GLU A 61 -6.65 36.55 -22.96
C GLU A 61 -6.72 35.11 -23.51
N ALA A 62 -7.33 34.90 -24.67
CA ALA A 62 -7.44 33.57 -25.28
C ALA A 62 -6.07 32.95 -25.57
N ARG A 63 -5.08 33.74 -26.02
CA ARG A 63 -3.71 33.27 -26.24
C ARG A 63 -3.01 32.92 -24.93
N LEU A 64 -3.19 33.73 -23.90
CA LEU A 64 -2.63 33.48 -22.57
C LEU A 64 -3.20 32.19 -21.97
N THR A 65 -4.53 32.04 -21.93
CA THR A 65 -5.20 30.84 -21.42
C THR A 65 -4.78 29.58 -22.19
N ASN A 66 -4.63 29.67 -23.51
CA ASN A 66 -4.13 28.55 -24.31
C ASN A 66 -2.68 28.19 -23.97
N ALA A 67 -1.81 29.17 -23.77
CA ALA A 67 -0.42 28.93 -23.36
C ALA A 67 -0.34 28.24 -21.99
N MET A 68 -1.11 28.72 -21.00
CA MET A 68 -1.20 28.11 -19.67
C MET A 68 -1.77 26.68 -19.74
N THR A 69 -2.81 26.48 -20.54
CA THR A 69 -3.42 25.16 -20.78
C THR A 69 -2.40 24.15 -21.30
N ILE A 70 -1.61 24.54 -22.31
CA ILE A 70 -0.57 23.65 -22.88
C ILE A 70 0.47 23.28 -21.82
N ASP A 71 0.85 24.22 -20.97
CA ASP A 71 1.82 23.98 -19.90
C ASP A 71 1.27 22.99 -18.86
N HIS A 72 0.08 23.24 -18.32
CA HIS A 72 -0.59 22.34 -17.39
C HIS A 72 -0.77 20.92 -17.97
N LEU A 73 -1.17 20.80 -19.24
CA LEU A 73 -1.32 19.51 -19.91
C LEU A 73 0.01 18.76 -20.05
N ARG A 74 1.13 19.46 -20.28
CA ARG A 74 2.46 18.84 -20.31
C ARG A 74 2.86 18.33 -18.94
N GLU A 75 2.56 19.08 -17.88
CA GLU A 75 2.86 18.67 -16.52
C GLU A 75 2.01 17.50 -16.06
N ILE A 76 0.69 17.50 -16.35
CA ILE A 76 -0.20 16.36 -16.11
C ILE A 76 0.35 15.10 -16.81
N ARG A 77 0.71 15.20 -18.10
CA ARG A 77 1.27 14.06 -18.84
C ARG A 77 2.55 13.50 -18.22
N ARG A 78 3.43 14.36 -17.71
CA ARG A 78 4.67 13.94 -17.02
C ARG A 78 4.35 13.16 -15.74
N GLU A 79 3.42 13.66 -14.94
CA GLU A 79 2.99 13.01 -13.70
C GLU A 79 2.25 11.69 -13.98
N GLU A 80 1.41 11.63 -15.01
CA GLU A 80 0.76 10.40 -15.46
C GLU A 80 1.77 9.36 -15.93
N GLU A 81 2.84 9.78 -16.60
CA GLU A 81 3.90 8.88 -17.04
C GLU A 81 4.68 8.31 -15.86
N GLU A 82 5.02 9.15 -14.88
CA GLU A 82 5.65 8.69 -13.64
C GLU A 82 4.75 7.74 -12.86
N LEU A 83 3.45 8.05 -12.76
CA LEU A 83 2.47 7.16 -12.15
C LEU A 83 2.41 5.81 -12.88
N ARG A 84 2.37 5.81 -14.23
CA ARG A 84 2.41 4.60 -15.05
C ARG A 84 3.67 3.76 -14.78
N ARG A 85 4.82 4.39 -14.54
CA ARG A 85 6.08 3.70 -14.20
C ARG A 85 6.07 3.09 -12.79
N ILE A 86 5.45 3.76 -11.82
CA ILE A 86 5.42 3.31 -10.42
C ILE A 86 4.38 2.21 -10.18
N LEU A 87 3.22 2.27 -10.86
CA LEU A 87 2.08 1.38 -10.62
C LEU A 87 2.41 -0.13 -10.60
N PRO A 88 3.21 -0.68 -11.54
CA PRO A 88 3.57 -2.11 -11.50
C PRO A 88 4.36 -2.49 -10.24
N ARG A 89 5.27 -1.62 -9.80
CA ARG A 89 6.08 -1.83 -8.58
C ARG A 89 5.22 -1.72 -7.32
N TYR A 90 4.28 -0.77 -7.31
CA TYR A 90 3.27 -0.64 -6.27
C TYR A 90 2.43 -1.93 -6.13
N GLU A 91 1.89 -2.46 -7.23
CA GLU A 91 1.05 -3.66 -7.16
C GLU A 91 1.87 -4.89 -6.75
N THR A 92 3.11 -5.02 -7.24
CA THR A 92 4.03 -6.07 -6.80
C THR A 92 4.28 -6.00 -5.29
N ALA A 93 4.55 -4.80 -4.76
CA ALA A 93 4.76 -4.60 -3.32
C ALA A 93 3.48 -4.87 -2.52
N ARG A 94 2.32 -4.48 -3.03
CA ARG A 94 1.01 -4.77 -2.43
C ARG A 94 0.78 -6.27 -2.28
N GLN A 95 0.99 -7.02 -3.36
CA GLN A 95 0.85 -8.48 -3.35
C GLN A 95 1.86 -9.15 -2.41
N ALA A 96 3.11 -8.68 -2.39
CA ALA A 96 4.13 -9.18 -1.47
C ALA A 96 3.74 -8.96 0.00
N ALA A 97 3.25 -7.76 0.33
CA ALA A 97 2.77 -7.41 1.68
C ALA A 97 1.57 -8.27 2.09
N LEU A 98 0.56 -8.41 1.22
CA LEU A 98 -0.62 -9.25 1.48
C LEU A 98 -0.24 -10.72 1.75
N ARG A 99 0.65 -11.29 0.93
CA ARG A 99 1.11 -12.67 1.14
C ARG A 99 1.92 -12.83 2.41
N ALA A 100 2.80 -11.88 2.72
CA ALA A 100 3.62 -11.92 3.93
C ALA A 100 2.75 -11.80 5.20
N PHE A 101 1.79 -10.89 5.18
CA PHE A 101 0.79 -10.74 6.24
C PHE A 101 -0.03 -12.02 6.42
N GLY A 102 -0.61 -12.56 5.34
CA GLY A 102 -1.38 -13.80 5.41
C GLY A 102 -0.57 -14.99 5.98
N ARG A 103 0.71 -15.11 5.61
CA ARG A 103 1.60 -16.12 6.22
C ARG A 103 1.82 -15.90 7.72
N ALA A 104 2.02 -14.65 8.14
CA ALA A 104 2.20 -14.32 9.55
C ALA A 104 0.94 -14.67 10.37
N GLU A 105 -0.24 -14.37 9.84
CA GLU A 105 -1.53 -14.70 10.45
C GLU A 105 -1.73 -16.21 10.59
N VAL A 106 -1.46 -16.98 9.53
CA VAL A 106 -1.57 -18.45 9.58
C VAL A 106 -0.60 -19.05 10.59
N MET A 107 0.67 -18.59 10.63
CA MET A 107 1.64 -19.07 11.63
C MET A 107 1.21 -18.74 13.06
N GLY A 108 0.59 -17.57 13.27
CA GLY A 108 0.01 -17.19 14.57
C GLY A 108 -1.08 -18.15 15.01
N LYS A 109 -2.01 -18.49 14.11
CA LYS A 109 -3.10 -19.45 14.36
C LYS A 109 -2.58 -20.83 14.69
N ILE A 110 -1.70 -21.40 13.85
CA ILE A 110 -1.13 -22.74 14.08
C ILE A 110 -0.44 -22.82 15.45
N ARG A 111 0.28 -21.77 15.87
CA ARG A 111 0.90 -21.73 17.19
C ARG A 111 -0.14 -21.72 18.32
N GLN A 112 -1.21 -20.96 18.15
CA GLN A 112 -2.27 -20.85 19.15
C GLN A 112 -3.04 -22.17 19.31
N ASP A 113 -3.32 -22.85 18.20
CA ASP A 113 -3.96 -24.17 18.20
C ASP A 113 -3.10 -25.19 18.94
N LEU A 114 -1.80 -25.25 18.65
CA LEU A 114 -0.84 -26.14 19.34
C LEU A 114 -0.75 -25.89 20.85
N VAL A 115 -0.74 -24.62 21.28
CA VAL A 115 -0.72 -24.28 22.71
C VAL A 115 -2.03 -24.70 23.38
N THR A 116 -3.15 -24.59 22.67
CA THR A 116 -4.48 -24.98 23.18
C THR A 116 -4.58 -26.50 23.32
N ASP A 117 -4.14 -27.25 22.30
CA ASP A 117 -4.10 -28.71 22.33
C ASP A 117 -3.22 -29.26 23.44
N GLU A 118 -2.05 -28.68 23.68
CA GLU A 118 -1.18 -29.10 24.78
C GLU A 118 -1.79 -28.83 26.15
N ARG A 119 -2.52 -27.73 26.32
CA ARG A 119 -3.25 -27.43 27.56
C ARG A 119 -4.37 -28.44 27.80
N ALA A 120 -5.13 -28.78 26.76
CA ALA A 120 -6.20 -29.78 26.85
C ALA A 120 -5.64 -31.15 27.27
N ARG A 121 -4.54 -31.61 26.64
CA ARG A 121 -3.89 -32.89 27.00
C ARG A 121 -3.38 -32.92 28.44
N LYS A 122 -2.82 -31.83 28.94
CA LYS A 122 -2.37 -31.74 30.34
C LYS A 122 -3.53 -31.86 31.32
N ASN A 123 -4.63 -31.17 31.07
CA ASN A 123 -5.81 -31.21 31.93
C ASN A 123 -6.46 -32.61 31.97
N ASP A 124 -6.50 -33.34 30.85
CA ASP A 124 -7.00 -34.73 30.82
C ASP A 124 -6.11 -35.69 31.61
N THR A 125 -4.79 -35.44 31.65
CA THR A 125 -3.82 -36.26 32.39
C THR A 125 -3.95 -36.03 33.90
N ASP A 126 -4.14 -34.78 34.33
CA ASP A 126 -4.33 -34.42 35.74
C ASP A 126 -5.71 -34.82 36.29
N SER A 127 -6.74 -34.95 35.43
CA SER A 127 -8.08 -35.37 35.85
C SER A 127 -8.27 -36.90 35.90
N SER A 128 -7.25 -37.67 35.50
CA SER A 128 -7.23 -39.15 35.51
C SER A 128 -6.38 -39.74 36.64
N LEU A 129 -5.87 -38.89 37.54
CA LEU A 129 -5.14 -39.24 38.76
C LEU A 129 -5.95 -38.84 40.00
#